data_AF-A0A1F3SHB6-F1
#
_entry.id   AF-A0A1F3SHB6-F1
#
_cell.length_a   1.000
_cell.length_b   1.000
_cell.length_c   1.000
_cell.angle_alpha   90.00
_cell.angle_beta   90.00
_cell.angle_gamma   90.00
#
_symmetry.space_group_name_H-M   'P 1'
#
loop_
_entity.id
_entity.type
_entity.pdbx_description
1 polymer ?
#
loop_
_entity_poly.entity_id
_entity_poly.type
_entity_poly.pdbx_seq_one_letter_code
_entity_poly.pdbx_strand_id
1 'polypeptide(L)'
;MKLNIFCLVLLTFSGPALADDSKFSTHLHVKFQSKACTNCHDFFTKKRRGPILIAHKDVTVDMCIGCHDQSVTGFKHEEEWFSRTGLFTSGMTAKQACEAIKNGINAKFKNDALIARDMDKHLFDDPRVLWAIEGATPKSGNLPENKKEVDLVKGGLEEWKKHVNAWIKGGLKCQ
;
A
#
# COMPACT_ATOMS: atom_id res chain seq x y z
N MET A 1 4.60 54.27 -47.24
CA MET A 1 3.95 52.99 -46.87
C MET A 1 4.70 52.38 -45.71
N LYS A 2 4.12 52.35 -44.51
CA LYS A 2 4.71 51.69 -43.33
C LYS A 2 4.06 50.32 -43.15
N LEU A 3 4.88 49.28 -43.24
CA LEU A 3 4.48 47.88 -43.10
C LEU A 3 4.46 47.54 -41.60
N ASN A 4 3.28 47.41 -41.01
CA ASN A 4 3.15 46.97 -39.62
C ASN A 4 3.26 45.44 -39.57
N ILE A 5 4.39 44.95 -39.05
CA ILE A 5 4.60 43.53 -38.73
C ILE A 5 3.79 43.22 -37.47
N PHE A 6 2.70 42.47 -37.65
CA PHE A 6 1.92 41.91 -36.56
C PHE A 6 2.66 40.67 -36.03
N CYS A 7 3.26 40.80 -34.86
CA CYS A 7 3.92 39.69 -34.16
C CYS A 7 2.83 38.80 -33.53
N LEU A 8 2.53 37.67 -34.16
CA LEU A 8 1.58 36.68 -33.66
C LEU A 8 2.22 35.94 -32.48
N VAL A 9 1.89 36.35 -31.26
CA VAL A 9 2.31 35.66 -30.03
C VAL A 9 1.55 34.34 -29.93
N LEU A 10 2.23 33.23 -30.26
CA LEU A 10 1.76 31.88 -29.96
C LEU A 10 1.82 31.66 -28.44
N LEU A 11 0.67 31.85 -27.78
CA LEU A 11 0.43 31.40 -26.42
C LEU A 11 0.36 29.87 -26.41
N THR A 12 1.50 29.21 -26.17
CA THR A 12 1.54 27.79 -25.85
C THR A 12 0.92 27.58 -24.46
N PHE A 13 -0.34 27.17 -24.44
CA PHE A 13 -1.03 26.73 -23.24
C PHE A 13 -0.40 25.41 -22.76
N SER A 14 0.62 25.50 -21.94
CA SER A 14 1.16 24.36 -21.17
C SER A 14 0.15 24.00 -20.08
N GLY A 15 -0.89 23.24 -20.46
CA GLY A 15 -1.78 22.64 -19.49
C GLY A 15 -0.98 21.73 -18.54
N PRO A 16 -1.29 21.72 -17.22
CA PRO A 16 -0.67 20.75 -16.33
C PRO A 16 -0.99 19.36 -16.86
N ALA A 17 0.05 18.57 -17.13
CA ALA A 17 -0.12 17.16 -17.44
C ALA A 17 -0.89 16.53 -16.26
N LEU A 18 -2.16 16.18 -16.50
CA LEU A 18 -2.98 15.53 -15.48
C LEU A 18 -2.27 14.25 -15.05
N ALA A 19 -2.01 14.13 -13.75
CA ALA A 19 -1.37 12.95 -13.19
C ALA A 19 -2.24 11.73 -13.52
N ASP A 20 -1.63 10.68 -14.08
CA ASP A 20 -2.34 9.46 -14.41
C ASP A 20 -2.59 8.66 -13.12
N ASP A 21 -3.76 8.86 -12.53
CA ASP A 21 -4.21 8.18 -11.31
C ASP A 21 -4.28 6.66 -11.47
N SER A 22 -4.23 6.14 -12.70
CA SER A 22 -4.23 4.70 -12.99
C SER A 22 -2.89 4.02 -12.75
N LYS A 23 -1.82 4.77 -12.48
CA LYS A 23 -0.48 4.24 -12.20
C LYS A 23 -0.24 4.07 -10.71
N PHE A 24 0.35 2.93 -10.34
CA PHE A 24 0.75 2.66 -8.95
C PHE A 24 1.66 3.75 -8.37
N SER A 25 2.57 4.29 -9.18
CA SER A 25 3.52 5.31 -8.77
C SER A 25 2.90 6.65 -8.39
N THR A 26 1.70 6.98 -8.89
CA THR A 26 1.12 8.31 -8.72
C THR A 26 0.68 8.54 -7.28
N HIS A 27 -0.10 7.63 -6.71
CA HIS A 27 -0.67 7.79 -5.36
C HIS A 27 -0.41 6.62 -4.41
N LEU A 28 -0.29 5.40 -4.93
CA LEU A 28 -0.27 4.20 -4.11
C LEU A 28 1.12 3.89 -3.56
N HIS A 29 2.18 4.12 -4.34
CA HIS A 29 3.53 3.75 -3.90
C HIS A 29 3.89 4.33 -2.53
N VAL A 30 3.72 5.64 -2.34
CA VAL A 30 4.02 6.30 -1.06
C VAL A 30 3.18 5.74 0.10
N LYS A 31 1.91 5.41 -0.15
CA LYS A 31 1.01 4.85 0.86
C LYS A 31 1.48 3.46 1.31
N PHE A 32 1.92 2.63 0.35
CA PHE A 32 2.48 1.30 0.61
C PHE A 32 3.83 1.32 1.34
N GLN A 33 4.51 2.47 1.40
CA GLN A 33 5.77 2.65 2.15
C GLN A 33 5.56 3.16 3.59
N SER A 34 4.31 3.40 4.03
CA SER A 34 4.03 3.76 5.42
C SER A 34 4.48 2.66 6.39
N LYS A 35 4.89 3.03 7.62
CA LYS A 35 5.20 2.04 8.66
C LYS A 35 4.03 1.10 8.93
N ALA A 36 2.80 1.60 8.91
CA ALA A 36 1.64 0.75 9.13
C ALA A 36 1.53 -0.41 8.12
N CYS A 37 1.82 -0.18 6.84
CA CYS A 37 1.88 -1.25 5.84
C CYS A 37 3.16 -2.09 6.00
N THR A 38 4.32 -1.45 6.14
CA THR A 38 5.62 -2.14 6.16
C THR A 38 5.86 -2.95 7.44
N ASN A 39 5.21 -2.64 8.56
CA ASN A 39 5.27 -3.43 9.79
C ASN A 39 4.87 -4.89 9.56
N CYS A 40 3.82 -5.13 8.76
CA CYS A 40 3.38 -6.49 8.43
C CYS A 40 4.14 -7.07 7.22
N HIS A 41 4.53 -6.22 6.27
CA HIS A 41 5.18 -6.65 5.03
C HIS A 41 6.69 -6.93 5.15
N ASP A 42 7.37 -6.32 6.12
CA ASP A 42 8.82 -6.49 6.33
C ASP A 42 9.17 -7.37 7.53
N PHE A 43 8.17 -8.04 8.12
CA PHE A 43 8.30 -8.81 9.36
C PHE A 43 9.51 -9.76 9.37
N PHE A 44 9.78 -10.46 8.26
CA PHE A 44 10.87 -11.43 8.18
C PHE A 44 12.27 -10.83 7.88
N THR A 45 12.43 -9.50 7.82
CA THR A 45 13.68 -8.84 7.41
C THR A 45 14.62 -8.47 8.58
N LYS A 46 15.43 -9.42 9.05
CA LYS A 46 16.48 -9.15 10.07
C LYS A 46 17.41 -7.96 9.73
N LYS A 47 17.70 -7.74 8.44
CA LYS A 47 18.64 -6.69 7.97
C LYS A 47 18.08 -5.26 7.99
N ARG A 48 16.77 -5.07 7.84
CA ARG A 48 16.17 -3.72 7.71
C ARG A 48 15.66 -3.15 9.01
N ARG A 49 15.71 -3.95 10.09
CA ARG A 49 15.22 -3.55 11.41
C ARG A 49 13.78 -3.04 11.29
N GLY A 50 12.89 -3.83 10.66
CA GLY A 50 11.45 -3.54 10.70
C GLY A 50 11.05 -3.23 12.15
N PRO A 51 10.17 -2.26 12.43
CA PRO A 51 9.93 -1.76 13.80
C PRO A 51 9.65 -2.87 14.82
N ILE A 52 9.01 -3.95 14.38
CA ILE A 52 8.78 -5.17 15.17
C ILE A 52 10.06 -5.89 15.60
N LEU A 53 11.09 -5.99 14.75
CA LEU A 53 12.38 -6.63 15.04
C LEU A 53 13.31 -5.75 15.87
N ILE A 54 13.06 -4.43 15.96
CA ILE A 54 13.78 -3.52 16.87
C ILE A 54 13.26 -3.69 18.30
N ALA A 55 11.94 -3.80 18.47
CA ALA A 55 11.31 -3.93 19.78
C ALA A 55 11.58 -5.28 20.45
N HIS A 56 11.95 -6.30 19.68
CA HIS A 56 12.12 -7.66 20.18
C HIS A 56 13.30 -8.31 19.42
N LYS A 57 14.47 -8.43 20.07
CA LYS A 57 15.52 -9.33 19.58
C LYS A 57 14.97 -10.75 19.68
N ASP A 58 15.07 -11.52 18.60
CA ASP A 58 14.68 -12.94 18.54
C ASP A 58 13.18 -13.24 18.50
N VAL A 59 12.35 -12.36 17.89
CA VAL A 59 10.93 -12.66 17.60
C VAL A 59 10.80 -13.91 16.73
N THR A 60 10.20 -14.94 17.30
CA THR A 60 9.53 -15.98 16.52
C THR A 60 8.09 -15.55 16.25
N VAL A 61 7.48 -16.08 15.18
CA VAL A 61 6.05 -15.88 14.90
C VAL A 61 5.23 -16.16 16.17
N ASP A 62 5.64 -17.17 16.96
CA ASP A 62 5.00 -17.59 18.22
C ASP A 62 4.85 -16.46 19.27
N MET A 63 5.75 -15.49 19.30
CA MET A 63 5.64 -14.36 20.24
C MET A 63 4.55 -13.37 19.82
N CYS A 64 4.28 -13.26 18.53
CA CYS A 64 3.24 -12.39 18.02
C CYS A 64 1.87 -13.06 18.11
N ILE A 65 1.78 -14.34 17.77
CA ILE A 65 0.51 -15.07 17.81
C ILE A 65 -0.09 -15.13 19.22
N GLY A 66 0.77 -15.16 20.26
CA GLY A 66 0.31 -15.10 21.65
C GLY A 66 -0.48 -13.84 22.03
N CYS A 67 -0.34 -12.75 21.27
CA CYS A 67 -1.12 -11.52 21.43
C CYS A 67 -2.07 -11.24 20.25
N HIS A 68 -1.87 -11.92 19.12
CA HIS A 68 -2.60 -11.75 17.87
C HIS A 68 -3.39 -13.01 17.54
N ASP A 69 -4.08 -13.55 18.55
CA ASP A 69 -4.96 -14.70 18.40
C ASP A 69 -6.20 -14.39 17.55
N GLN A 70 -7.03 -15.41 17.29
CA GLN A 70 -8.28 -15.27 16.53
C GLN A 70 -9.24 -14.22 17.15
N SER A 71 -9.23 -14.02 18.46
CA SER A 71 -10.10 -13.05 19.13
C SER A 71 -9.68 -11.59 18.88
N VAL A 72 -8.38 -11.38 18.66
CA VAL A 72 -7.80 -10.05 18.37
C VAL A 72 -7.82 -9.76 16.88
N THR A 73 -7.45 -10.73 16.06
CA THR A 73 -7.25 -10.54 14.61
C THR A 73 -8.41 -10.98 13.75
N GLY A 74 -9.25 -11.89 14.25
CA GLY A 74 -10.32 -12.54 13.49
C GLY A 74 -9.85 -13.64 12.53
N PHE A 75 -8.53 -13.87 12.38
CA PHE A 75 -8.01 -14.92 11.52
C PHE A 75 -8.03 -16.29 12.21
N LYS A 76 -8.32 -17.34 11.44
CA LYS A 76 -8.34 -18.71 11.95
C LYS A 76 -6.93 -19.21 12.25
N HIS A 77 -5.97 -18.84 11.40
CA HIS A 77 -4.56 -19.13 11.60
C HIS A 77 -3.80 -17.82 11.85
N GLU A 78 -3.09 -17.75 12.97
CA GLU A 78 -2.54 -16.51 13.53
C GLU A 78 -1.40 -15.95 12.65
N GLU A 79 -0.70 -16.83 11.92
CA GLU A 79 0.30 -16.48 10.92
C GLU A 79 -0.30 -15.76 9.70
N GLU A 80 -1.62 -15.87 9.47
CA GLU A 80 -2.31 -15.12 8.43
C GLU A 80 -2.25 -13.62 8.68
N TRP A 81 -1.89 -13.18 9.89
CA TRP A 81 -1.66 -11.76 10.19
C TRP A 81 -0.48 -11.18 9.40
N PHE A 82 0.55 -11.97 9.09
CA PHE A 82 1.74 -11.47 8.39
C PHE A 82 1.59 -11.53 6.87
N SER A 83 2.32 -10.66 6.17
CA SER A 83 2.44 -10.86 4.72
C SER A 83 3.20 -12.16 4.44
N ARG A 84 3.03 -12.67 3.22
CA ARG A 84 3.80 -13.82 2.74
C ARG A 84 5.31 -13.56 2.88
N THR A 85 6.04 -14.61 3.26
CA THR A 85 7.51 -14.59 3.30
C THR A 85 8.06 -14.17 1.93
N GLY A 86 8.99 -13.22 1.91
CA GLY A 86 9.59 -12.71 0.67
C GLY A 86 8.89 -11.51 0.02
N LEU A 87 7.74 -11.07 0.53
CA LEU A 87 7.03 -9.88 0.01
C LEU A 87 7.42 -8.59 0.76
N PHE A 88 8.70 -8.23 0.67
CA PHE A 88 9.28 -7.08 1.36
C PHE A 88 9.17 -5.82 0.49
N THR A 89 8.27 -4.90 0.81
CA THR A 89 8.01 -3.73 -0.05
C THR A 89 8.80 -2.49 0.35
N SER A 90 9.41 -2.45 1.54
CA SER A 90 10.15 -1.25 1.98
C SER A 90 11.39 -0.99 1.14
N GLY A 91 11.63 0.29 0.84
CA GLY A 91 12.78 0.76 0.07
C GLY A 91 12.80 0.28 -1.38
N MET A 92 11.73 -0.36 -1.84
CA MET A 92 11.54 -0.66 -3.26
C MET A 92 11.14 0.62 -3.99
N THR A 93 11.55 0.76 -5.24
CA THR A 93 10.95 1.74 -6.16
C THR A 93 9.48 1.39 -6.44
N ALA A 94 8.69 2.35 -6.93
CA ALA A 94 7.29 2.11 -7.30
C ALA A 94 7.11 0.90 -8.23
N LYS A 95 7.99 0.75 -9.23
CA LYS A 95 7.96 -0.39 -10.17
C LYS A 95 8.21 -1.70 -9.46
N GLN A 96 9.29 -1.79 -8.67
CA GLN A 96 9.63 -3.00 -7.92
C GLN A 96 8.52 -3.41 -6.94
N ALA A 97 7.96 -2.45 -6.20
CA ALA A 97 6.87 -2.70 -5.27
C ALA A 97 5.62 -3.23 -5.99
N CYS A 98 5.22 -2.59 -7.10
CA CYS A 98 4.08 -3.04 -7.91
C CYS A 98 4.28 -4.45 -8.48
N GLU A 99 5.46 -4.75 -9.04
CA GLU A 99 5.79 -6.08 -9.55
C GLU A 99 5.79 -7.13 -8.44
N ALA A 100 6.33 -6.80 -7.26
CA ALA A 100 6.30 -7.67 -6.09
C ALA A 100 4.88 -7.98 -5.63
N ILE A 101 3.98 -6.97 -5.57
CA ILE A 101 2.57 -7.16 -5.23
C ILE A 101 1.91 -8.13 -6.23
N LYS A 102 2.09 -7.90 -7.54
CA LYS A 102 1.55 -8.76 -8.60
C LYS A 102 2.08 -10.19 -8.49
N ASN A 103 3.37 -10.35 -8.18
CA ASN A 103 3.97 -11.67 -7.95
C ASN A 103 3.39 -12.34 -6.69
N GLY A 104 3.19 -11.59 -5.60
CA GLY A 104 2.64 -12.08 -4.34
C GLY A 104 1.25 -12.68 -4.48
N ILE A 105 0.44 -12.15 -5.40
CA ILE A 105 -0.87 -12.70 -5.76
C ILE A 105 -0.86 -13.64 -6.96
N ASN A 106 0.31 -14.12 -7.42
CA ASN A 106 0.43 -15.03 -8.55
C ASN A 106 -0.26 -14.50 -9.83
N ALA A 107 -0.18 -13.19 -10.09
CA ALA A 107 -0.88 -12.54 -11.20
C ALA A 107 -0.59 -13.18 -12.57
N LYS A 108 0.63 -13.69 -12.79
CA LYS A 108 1.02 -14.37 -14.05
C LYS A 108 0.17 -15.61 -14.40
N PHE A 109 -0.56 -16.19 -13.44
CA PHE A 109 -1.40 -17.37 -13.63
C PHE A 109 -2.89 -17.04 -13.56
N LYS A 110 -3.26 -15.76 -13.58
CA LYS A 110 -4.63 -15.28 -13.39
C LYS A 110 -5.01 -14.36 -14.55
N ASN A 111 -6.30 -14.32 -14.86
CA ASN A 111 -6.87 -13.29 -15.72
C ASN A 111 -7.12 -12.00 -14.91
N ASP A 112 -7.34 -10.89 -15.60
CA ASP A 112 -7.50 -9.57 -14.98
C ASP A 112 -8.63 -9.52 -13.94
N ALA A 113 -9.74 -10.22 -14.18
CA ALA A 113 -10.87 -10.27 -13.25
C ALA A 113 -10.50 -10.95 -11.92
N LEU A 114 -9.73 -12.05 -11.97
CA LEU A 114 -9.24 -12.73 -10.77
C LEU A 114 -8.21 -11.90 -10.02
N ILE A 115 -7.34 -11.18 -10.75
CA ILE A 115 -6.34 -10.29 -10.14
C ILE A 115 -7.05 -9.11 -9.45
N ALA A 116 -8.02 -8.48 -10.10
CA ALA A 116 -8.83 -7.40 -9.55
C ALA A 116 -9.57 -7.85 -8.29
N ARG A 117 -10.27 -9.00 -8.34
CA ARG A 117 -10.99 -9.55 -7.18
C ARG A 117 -10.07 -9.78 -5.98
N ASP A 118 -8.88 -10.36 -6.21
CA ASP A 118 -7.95 -10.65 -5.13
C ASP A 118 -7.32 -9.36 -4.55
N MET A 119 -7.08 -8.35 -5.40
CA MET A 119 -6.66 -7.01 -4.97
C MET A 119 -7.77 -6.31 -4.17
N ASP A 120 -9.02 -6.33 -4.63
CA ASP A 120 -10.15 -5.75 -3.91
C ASP A 120 -10.30 -6.37 -2.52
N LYS A 121 -10.31 -7.72 -2.46
CA LYS A 121 -10.45 -8.43 -1.19
C LYS A 121 -9.36 -8.05 -0.19
N HIS A 122 -8.10 -7.98 -0.64
CA HIS A 122 -7.01 -7.62 0.28
C HIS A 122 -7.01 -6.12 0.61
N LEU A 123 -7.18 -5.25 -0.37
CA LEU A 123 -7.01 -3.81 -0.16
C LEU A 123 -8.24 -3.14 0.48
N PHE A 124 -9.42 -3.76 0.43
CA PHE A 124 -10.65 -3.19 0.98
C PHE A 124 -11.20 -3.91 2.21
N ASP A 125 -11.03 -5.23 2.28
CA ASP A 125 -11.71 -6.03 3.30
C ASP A 125 -10.74 -6.60 4.34
N ASP A 126 -9.43 -6.58 4.07
CA ASP A 126 -8.44 -7.11 4.99
C ASP A 126 -8.33 -6.24 6.25
N PRO A 127 -8.64 -6.77 7.45
CA PRO A 127 -8.57 -6.02 8.70
C PRO A 127 -7.20 -5.39 8.96
N ARG A 128 -6.13 -5.96 8.41
CA ARG A 128 -4.76 -5.42 8.54
C ARG A 128 -4.58 -4.16 7.73
N VAL A 129 -5.12 -4.15 6.51
CA VAL A 129 -5.11 -2.97 5.65
C VAL A 129 -5.97 -1.88 6.26
N LEU A 130 -7.16 -2.23 6.75
CA LEU A 130 -8.04 -1.29 7.46
C LEU A 130 -7.42 -0.74 8.75
N TRP A 131 -6.66 -1.55 9.50
CA TRP A 131 -5.90 -1.07 10.65
C TRP A 131 -4.82 -0.05 10.24
N ALA A 132 -4.18 -0.23 9.08
CA ALA A 132 -3.10 0.62 8.60
C ALA A 132 -3.55 1.95 7.98
N ILE A 133 -4.84 2.11 7.67
CA ILE A 133 -5.39 3.34 7.09
C ILE A 133 -5.94 4.25 8.19
N GLU A 134 -5.57 5.52 8.14
CA GLU A 134 -6.01 6.54 9.09
C GLU A 134 -7.54 6.65 9.12
N GLY A 135 -8.15 6.41 10.28
CA GLY A 135 -9.60 6.56 10.47
C GLY A 135 -10.46 5.54 9.70
N ALA A 136 -9.89 4.49 9.10
CA ALA A 136 -10.69 3.46 8.43
C ALA A 136 -11.54 2.64 9.41
N THR A 137 -11.08 2.49 10.66
CA THR A 137 -11.83 1.91 11.77
C THR A 137 -11.56 2.69 13.06
N PRO A 138 -12.41 2.57 14.11
CA PRO A 138 -12.10 3.11 15.43
C PRO A 138 -10.81 2.55 16.06
N LYS A 139 -10.31 1.41 15.54
CA LYS A 139 -9.10 0.74 16.01
C LYS A 139 -7.87 0.99 15.13
N SER A 140 -7.97 1.81 14.09
CA SER A 140 -6.85 2.07 13.18
C SER A 140 -5.63 2.60 13.94
N GLY A 141 -4.47 1.99 13.69
CA GLY A 141 -3.20 2.31 14.35
C GLY A 141 -3.10 1.96 15.83
N ASN A 142 -4.12 1.38 16.47
CA ASN A 142 -4.01 0.99 17.88
C ASN A 142 -3.01 -0.15 18.05
N LEU A 143 -2.15 -0.02 19.06
CA LEU A 143 -1.17 -1.03 19.48
C LEU A 143 -1.47 -1.47 20.93
N PRO A 144 -0.89 -2.59 21.39
CA PRO A 144 -0.95 -2.98 22.80
C PRO A 144 -0.47 -1.88 23.75
N GLU A 145 -0.84 -1.99 25.03
CA GLU A 145 -0.44 -1.05 26.10
C GLU A 145 -0.91 0.40 25.82
N ASN A 146 -2.04 0.58 25.14
CA ASN A 146 -2.60 1.88 24.74
C ASN A 146 -1.65 2.74 23.88
N LYS A 147 -0.68 2.12 23.20
CA LYS A 147 0.20 2.80 22.23
C LYS A 147 -0.52 2.99 20.89
N LYS A 148 0.02 3.85 20.04
CA LYS A 148 -0.46 4.08 18.66
C LYS A 148 0.68 4.13 17.65
N GLU A 149 0.48 3.48 16.50
CA GLU A 149 1.22 3.76 15.27
C GLU A 149 0.69 5.08 14.69
N VAL A 150 1.60 6.00 14.39
CA VAL A 150 1.26 7.35 13.92
C VAL A 150 1.54 7.52 12.42
N ASP A 151 2.40 6.67 11.87
CA ASP A 151 2.71 6.63 10.44
C ASP A 151 1.78 5.66 9.71
N LEU A 152 0.50 6.06 9.71
CA LEU A 152 -0.61 5.44 8.98
C LEU A 152 -0.71 5.97 7.56
N VAL A 153 -1.40 5.22 6.69
CA VAL A 153 -1.79 5.70 5.37
C VAL A 153 -2.74 6.89 5.51
N LYS A 154 -2.29 8.07 5.07
CA LYS A 154 -3.03 9.34 5.13
C LYS A 154 -4.14 9.43 4.07
N GLY A 155 -5.14 10.25 4.36
CA GLY A 155 -6.28 10.55 3.47
C GLY A 155 -7.53 9.70 3.74
N GLY A 156 -7.41 8.68 4.59
CA GLY A 156 -8.53 7.84 5.02
C GLY A 156 -9.05 6.85 3.98
N LEU A 157 -10.08 6.10 4.39
CA LEU A 157 -10.58 4.94 3.63
C LEU A 157 -11.17 5.32 2.26
N GLU A 158 -11.87 6.44 2.17
CA GLU A 158 -12.49 6.88 0.91
C GLU A 158 -11.43 7.25 -0.14
N GLU A 159 -10.41 8.02 0.26
CA GLU A 159 -9.31 8.35 -0.66
C GLU A 159 -8.50 7.10 -1.04
N TRP A 160 -8.25 6.22 -0.08
CA TRP A 160 -7.61 4.93 -0.34
C TRP A 160 -8.38 4.13 -1.40
N LYS A 161 -9.68 3.93 -1.21
CA LYS A 161 -10.55 3.22 -2.16
C LYS A 161 -10.54 3.88 -3.52
N LYS A 162 -10.58 5.21 -3.59
CA LYS A 162 -10.50 5.95 -4.85
C LYS A 162 -9.22 5.61 -5.62
N HIS A 163 -8.05 5.72 -4.98
CA HIS A 163 -6.77 5.47 -5.64
C HIS A 163 -6.55 4.00 -6.02
N VAL A 164 -6.95 3.07 -5.15
CA VAL A 164 -6.88 1.62 -5.45
C VAL A 164 -7.79 1.27 -6.63
N ASN A 165 -9.04 1.77 -6.64
CA ASN A 165 -9.95 1.54 -7.75
C ASN A 165 -9.43 2.12 -9.07
N ALA A 166 -8.82 3.31 -9.05
CA ALA A 166 -8.22 3.90 -10.24
C ALA A 166 -7.10 3.01 -10.80
N TRP A 167 -6.25 2.46 -9.93
CA TRP A 167 -5.18 1.55 -10.31
C TRP A 167 -5.70 0.21 -10.85
N ILE A 168 -6.69 -0.40 -10.20
CA ILE A 168 -7.30 -1.66 -10.62
C ILE A 168 -7.98 -1.49 -11.99
N LYS A 169 -8.84 -0.46 -12.14
CA LYS A 169 -9.49 -0.13 -13.42
C LYS A 169 -8.48 0.25 -14.51
N GLY A 170 -7.33 0.77 -14.11
CA GLY A 170 -6.17 1.06 -14.94
C GLY A 170 -5.43 -0.16 -15.49
N GLY A 171 -5.79 -1.38 -15.08
CA GLY A 171 -5.09 -2.60 -15.45
C GLY A 171 -3.84 -2.86 -14.60
N LEU A 172 -3.80 -2.32 -13.37
CA LEU A 172 -2.72 -2.55 -12.41
C LEU A 172 -1.34 -2.19 -12.97
N LYS A 173 -1.26 -1.03 -13.62
CA LYS A 173 -0.04 -0.51 -14.23
C LYS A 173 0.97 -0.10 -13.16
N CYS A 174 2.21 -0.56 -13.32
CA CYS A 174 3.30 -0.18 -12.44
C CYS A 174 3.90 1.19 -12.81
N GLN A 175 3.82 1.55 -14.11
CA GLN A 175 4.26 2.80 -14.71
C GLN A 175 3.38 3.16 -15.92
#